data_AF-A0A382GLS6-F1
#
_entry.id   AF-A0A382GLS6-F1
#
_cell.length_a   1.000
_cell.length_b   1.000
_cell.length_c   1.000
_cell.angle_alpha   90.00
_cell.angle_beta   90.00
_cell.angle_gamma   90.00
#
_symmetry.space_group_name_H-M   'P 1'
#
loop_
_entity.id
_entity.type
_entity.pdbx_description
1 polymer ?
#
loop_
_entity_poly.entity_id
_entity_poly.type
_entity_poly.pdbx_seq_one_letter_code
_entity_poly.pdbx_strand_id
1 'polypeptide(L)'
;AGHLRLAYSIIKINNQLERTGDYAESIARQFLVLNEIQPQPLYDSFIEIAELAIKMLHNAVQAFADNDTELAVQTRAMEKDRTVDRLRSSIHDDLIQQHKDHTLPSEALVALMTIANRCERIADQAGNICEELVYIVSGEGLKHSGKEVIRVLFVDKSDGFRSQIAEGIGNSLGLKEFMFASAGLTSCPVDQKTVRFMAEKGIDISHQTGTTVDQILNIEGYQTIIALCKEAETAFPPPSSKAVTITWEVQDPLGVEGNKEEMRAAYEQTYEEIDSNIKSFVQSILGYSVESKEGV
;
A
#
# COMPACT_ATOMS: atom_id res chain seq x y z
N ALA A 1 19.90 4.30 4.11
CA ALA A 1 18.91 3.21 3.93
C ALA A 1 18.17 2.81 5.23
N GLY A 2 18.84 2.61 6.38
CA GLY A 2 18.18 2.17 7.62
C GLY A 2 17.13 3.13 8.21
N HIS A 3 17.42 4.43 8.28
CA HIS A 3 16.52 5.42 8.87
C HIS A 3 15.21 5.62 8.10
N LEU A 4 15.24 5.49 6.76
CA LEU A 4 14.04 5.64 5.92
C LEU A 4 13.12 4.40 6.02
N ARG A 5 13.69 3.18 6.07
CA ARG A 5 12.93 1.95 6.33
C ARG A 5 12.27 1.98 7.70
N LEU A 6 13.00 2.41 8.73
CA LEU A 6 12.45 2.58 10.07
C LEU A 6 11.28 3.58 10.07
N ALA A 7 11.46 4.76 9.47
CA ALA A 7 10.39 5.77 9.39
C ALA A 7 9.14 5.25 8.67
N TYR A 8 9.32 4.56 7.54
CA TYR A 8 8.23 3.96 6.78
C TYR A 8 7.48 2.88 7.57
N SER A 9 8.20 1.98 8.24
CA SER A 9 7.57 0.93 9.06
C SER A 9 6.87 1.50 10.29
N ILE A 10 7.37 2.57 10.90
CA ILE A 10 6.66 3.29 11.97
C ILE A 10 5.32 3.83 11.46
N ILE A 11 5.28 4.41 10.25
CA ILE A 11 4.02 4.89 9.65
C ILE A 11 3.02 3.74 9.47
N LYS A 12 3.48 2.59 8.96
CA LYS A 12 2.61 1.41 8.81
C LYS A 12 2.10 0.88 10.15
N ILE A 13 2.97 0.77 11.15
CA ILE A 13 2.63 0.33 12.50
C ILE A 13 1.64 1.26 13.15
N ASN A 14 1.80 2.58 12.98
CA ASN A 14 0.84 3.55 13.46
C ASN A 14 -0.56 3.30 12.87
N ASN A 15 -0.67 3.03 11.57
CA ASN A 15 -1.94 2.70 10.94
C ASN A 15 -2.54 1.37 11.45
N GLN A 16 -1.72 0.39 11.80
CA GLN A 16 -2.19 -0.88 12.37
C GLN A 16 -2.69 -0.72 13.82
N LEU A 17 -2.05 0.14 14.60
CA LEU A 17 -2.49 0.51 15.94
C LEU A 17 -3.78 1.33 15.93
N GLU A 18 -3.92 2.29 15.01
CA GLU A 18 -5.16 3.04 14.80
C GLU A 18 -6.35 2.11 14.54
N ARG A 19 -6.20 1.18 13.57
CA ARG A 19 -7.23 0.17 13.27
C ARG A 19 -7.58 -0.69 14.49
N THR A 20 -6.60 -1.04 15.29
CA THR A 20 -6.82 -1.80 16.53
C THR A 20 -7.64 -0.98 17.54
N GLY A 21 -7.39 0.33 17.63
CA GLY A 21 -8.22 1.27 18.39
C GLY A 21 -9.66 1.30 17.89
N ASP A 22 -9.88 1.42 16.58
CA ASP A 22 -11.22 1.38 15.97
C ASP A 22 -11.96 0.06 16.27
N TYR A 23 -11.23 -1.06 16.32
CA TYR A 23 -11.81 -2.35 16.66
C TYR A 23 -12.20 -2.43 18.13
N ALA A 24 -11.37 -1.92 19.03
CA ALA A 24 -11.70 -1.84 20.45
C ALA A 24 -12.93 -0.96 20.70
N GLU A 25 -13.00 0.20 20.04
CA GLU A 25 -14.13 1.11 20.10
C GLU A 25 -15.41 0.49 19.50
N SER A 26 -15.28 -0.25 18.39
CA SER A 26 -16.37 -1.05 17.83
C SER A 26 -16.87 -2.12 18.81
N ILE A 27 -15.98 -2.83 19.52
CA ILE A 27 -16.36 -3.84 20.53
C ILE A 27 -17.12 -3.16 21.68
N ALA A 28 -16.62 -2.05 22.20
CA ALA A 28 -17.26 -1.30 23.27
C ALA A 28 -18.69 -0.87 22.88
N ARG A 29 -18.88 -0.40 21.63
CA ARG A 29 -20.21 -0.05 21.12
C ARG A 29 -21.17 -1.24 21.06
N GLN A 30 -20.70 -2.42 20.68
CA GLN A 30 -21.55 -3.63 20.66
C GLN A 30 -21.94 -4.07 22.08
N PHE A 31 -21.05 -3.91 23.06
CA PHE A 31 -21.38 -4.23 24.46
C PHE A 31 -22.51 -3.36 25.03
N LEU A 32 -22.65 -2.11 24.59
CA LEU A 32 -23.77 -1.26 24.99
C LEU A 32 -25.12 -1.84 24.54
N VAL A 33 -25.16 -2.45 23.35
CA VAL A 33 -26.35 -3.14 22.83
C VAL A 33 -26.63 -4.40 23.65
N LEU A 34 -25.60 -5.20 23.92
CA LEU A 34 -25.73 -6.47 24.65
C LEU A 34 -26.18 -6.29 26.10
N ASN A 35 -25.83 -5.17 26.73
CA ASN A 35 -26.20 -4.87 28.12
C ASN A 35 -27.72 -4.79 28.33
N GLU A 36 -28.49 -4.46 27.28
CA GLU A 36 -29.94 -4.37 27.33
C GLU A 36 -30.64 -5.71 27.08
N ILE A 37 -29.91 -6.75 26.65
CA ILE A 37 -30.47 -8.04 26.23
C ILE A 37 -30.66 -8.97 27.43
N GLN A 38 -31.79 -9.69 27.46
CA GLN A 38 -32.13 -10.68 28.48
C GLN A 38 -32.66 -11.97 27.84
N PRO A 39 -32.23 -13.16 28.29
CA PRO A 39 -31.14 -13.38 29.25
C PRO A 39 -29.79 -12.93 28.67
N GLN A 40 -28.83 -12.65 29.56
CA GLN A 40 -27.48 -12.28 29.17
C GLN A 40 -26.78 -13.44 28.44
N PRO A 41 -26.09 -13.19 27.31
CA PRO A 41 -25.29 -14.19 26.63
C PRO A 41 -24.15 -14.74 27.50
N LEU A 42 -23.64 -15.92 27.13
CA LEU A 42 -22.41 -16.48 27.70
C LEU A 42 -21.19 -15.90 26.98
N TYR A 43 -20.17 -15.53 27.75
CA TYR A 43 -18.99 -14.80 27.25
C TYR A 43 -17.68 -15.59 27.30
N ASP A 44 -17.66 -16.84 27.80
CA ASP A 44 -16.42 -17.59 28.04
C ASP A 44 -15.53 -17.70 26.79
N SER A 45 -16.09 -18.13 25.65
CA SER A 45 -15.36 -18.22 24.38
C SER A 45 -14.93 -16.84 23.83
N PHE A 46 -15.65 -15.78 24.18
CA PHE A 46 -15.29 -14.40 23.80
C PHE A 46 -14.12 -13.87 24.62
N ILE A 47 -14.05 -14.24 25.89
CA ILE A 47 -12.90 -13.92 26.75
C ILE A 47 -11.67 -14.65 26.21
N GLU A 48 -11.80 -15.94 25.87
CA GLU A 48 -10.69 -16.73 25.31
C GLU A 48 -10.13 -16.13 24.01
N ILE A 49 -10.99 -15.79 23.03
CA ILE A 49 -10.53 -15.20 21.77
C ILE A 49 -9.93 -13.80 21.97
N ALA A 50 -10.48 -13.01 22.90
CA ALA A 50 -9.95 -11.69 23.23
C ALA A 50 -8.57 -11.77 23.89
N GLU A 51 -8.38 -12.69 24.85
CA GLU A 51 -7.08 -12.90 25.51
C GLU A 51 -6.00 -13.31 24.51
N LEU A 52 -6.32 -14.19 23.56
CA LEU A 52 -5.40 -14.57 22.47
C LEU A 52 -5.04 -13.37 21.59
N ALA A 53 -6.04 -12.60 21.13
CA ALA A 53 -5.82 -11.44 20.29
C ALA A 53 -5.00 -10.35 21.00
N ILE A 54 -5.30 -10.06 22.28
CA ILE A 54 -4.57 -9.10 23.11
C ILE A 54 -3.13 -9.56 23.32
N LYS A 55 -2.91 -10.85 23.62
CA LYS A 55 -1.56 -11.42 23.77
C LYS A 55 -0.74 -11.25 22.50
N MET A 56 -1.33 -11.53 21.33
CA MET A 56 -0.64 -11.36 20.04
C MET A 56 -0.28 -9.90 19.79
N LEU A 57 -1.20 -8.97 20.04
CA LEU A 57 -0.95 -7.54 19.90
C LEU A 57 0.17 -7.06 20.83
N HIS A 58 0.12 -7.47 22.10
CA HIS A 58 1.15 -7.13 23.08
C HIS A 58 2.53 -7.63 22.64
N ASN A 59 2.62 -8.91 22.23
CA ASN A 59 3.88 -9.47 21.74
C ASN A 59 4.38 -8.75 20.48
N ALA A 60 3.49 -8.38 19.55
CA ALA A 60 3.87 -7.69 18.31
C ALA A 60 4.44 -6.29 18.59
N VAL A 61 3.80 -5.52 19.46
CA VAL A 61 4.26 -4.20 19.87
C VAL A 61 5.57 -4.30 20.64
N GLN A 62 5.69 -5.26 21.56
CA GLN A 62 6.92 -5.50 22.31
C GLN A 62 8.07 -5.91 21.39
N ALA A 63 7.83 -6.85 20.48
CA ALA A 63 8.82 -7.27 19.49
C ALA A 63 9.34 -6.07 18.70
N PHE A 64 8.45 -5.19 18.25
CA PHE A 64 8.85 -3.99 17.53
C PHE A 64 9.66 -3.01 18.39
N ALA A 65 9.21 -2.75 19.62
CA ALA A 65 9.88 -1.82 20.54
C ALA A 65 11.30 -2.29 20.91
N ASP A 66 11.47 -3.60 21.12
CA ASP A 66 12.73 -4.20 21.55
C ASP A 66 13.60 -4.66 20.36
N ASN A 67 13.13 -4.50 19.12
CA ASN A 67 13.75 -5.05 17.90
C ASN A 67 13.93 -6.59 17.96
N ASP A 68 13.04 -7.28 18.69
CA ASP A 68 13.07 -8.72 18.90
C ASP A 68 12.41 -9.47 17.72
N THR A 69 13.23 -9.83 16.74
CA THR A 69 12.77 -10.60 15.58
C THR A 69 12.29 -12.01 15.92
N GLU A 70 12.79 -12.62 17.00
CA GLU A 70 12.39 -13.97 17.38
C GLU A 70 10.96 -13.96 17.89
N LEU A 71 10.65 -13.02 18.78
CA LEU A 71 9.28 -12.81 19.29
C LEU A 71 8.30 -12.47 18.16
N ALA A 72 8.71 -11.67 17.17
CA ALA A 72 7.88 -11.38 16.00
C ALA A 72 7.61 -12.63 15.15
N VAL A 73 8.61 -13.47 14.90
CA VAL A 73 8.44 -14.73 14.14
C VAL A 73 7.51 -15.69 14.89
N GLN A 74 7.70 -15.83 16.21
CA GLN A 74 6.84 -16.68 17.05
C GLN A 74 5.39 -16.18 17.04
N THR A 75 5.17 -14.89 17.29
CA THR A 75 3.82 -14.29 17.31
C THR A 75 3.13 -14.44 15.97
N ARG A 76 3.87 -14.28 14.87
CA ARG A 76 3.34 -14.51 13.54
C ARG A 76 3.04 -15.97 13.24
N ALA A 77 3.82 -16.90 13.77
CA ALA A 77 3.50 -18.33 13.66
C ALA A 77 2.17 -18.64 14.37
N MET A 78 1.88 -17.98 15.51
CA MET A 78 0.58 -18.10 16.19
C MET A 78 -0.58 -17.60 15.31
N GLU A 79 -0.41 -16.48 14.60
CA GLU A 79 -1.39 -16.00 13.60
C GLU A 79 -1.61 -17.05 12.50
N LYS A 80 -0.52 -17.52 11.87
CA LYS A 80 -0.58 -18.47 10.75
C LYS A 80 -1.13 -19.84 11.11
N ASP A 81 -1.06 -20.24 12.38
CA ASP A 81 -1.72 -21.46 12.85
C ASP A 81 -3.26 -21.33 12.77
N ARG A 82 -3.81 -20.13 12.54
CA ARG A 82 -5.26 -19.89 12.41
C ARG A 82 -6.04 -20.29 13.66
N THR A 83 -5.41 -20.25 14.83
CA THR A 83 -6.06 -20.59 16.10
C THR A 83 -7.19 -19.61 16.40
N VAL A 84 -6.97 -18.31 16.18
CA VAL A 84 -7.99 -17.27 16.34
C VAL A 84 -9.13 -17.43 15.31
N ASP A 85 -8.82 -17.73 14.04
CA ASP A 85 -9.85 -18.00 13.02
C ASP A 85 -10.73 -19.20 13.33
N ARG A 86 -10.11 -20.28 13.84
CA ARG A 86 -10.79 -21.51 14.22
C ARG A 86 -11.74 -21.25 15.39
N LEU A 87 -11.27 -20.54 16.42
CA LEU A 87 -12.10 -20.16 17.56
C LEU A 87 -13.24 -19.22 17.15
N ARG A 88 -12.96 -18.22 16.30
CA ARG A 88 -13.99 -17.33 15.72
C ARG A 88 -15.06 -18.11 14.96
N SER A 89 -14.65 -19.09 14.17
CA SER A 89 -15.58 -19.93 13.40
C SER A 89 -16.45 -20.79 14.32
N SER A 90 -15.86 -21.39 15.35
CA SER A 90 -16.61 -22.14 16.37
C SER A 90 -17.64 -21.25 17.07
N ILE A 91 -17.25 -20.04 17.49
CA ILE A 91 -18.17 -19.06 18.09
C ILE A 91 -19.31 -18.74 17.13
N HIS A 92 -19.03 -18.49 15.85
CA HIS A 92 -20.08 -18.20 14.86
C HIS A 92 -21.06 -19.36 14.71
N ASP A 93 -20.57 -20.59 14.62
CA ASP A 93 -21.41 -21.78 14.47
C ASP A 93 -22.33 -21.95 15.69
N ASP A 94 -21.80 -21.76 16.90
CA ASP A 94 -22.57 -21.81 18.14
C ASP A 94 -23.64 -20.72 18.21
N LEU A 95 -23.31 -19.47 17.85
CA LEU A 95 -24.26 -18.36 17.84
C LEU A 95 -25.39 -18.59 16.82
N ILE A 96 -25.05 -19.09 15.63
CA ILE A 96 -26.03 -19.43 14.58
C ILE A 96 -26.97 -20.54 15.09
N GLN A 97 -26.42 -21.54 15.78
CA GLN A 97 -27.22 -22.62 16.35
C GLN A 97 -28.15 -22.10 17.45
N GLN A 98 -27.65 -21.29 18.39
CA GLN A 98 -28.47 -20.67 19.44
C GLN A 98 -29.59 -19.80 18.87
N HIS A 99 -29.33 -19.07 17.78
CA HIS A 99 -30.33 -18.28 17.09
C HIS A 99 -31.42 -19.15 16.43
N LYS A 100 -31.02 -20.25 15.76
CA LYS A 100 -31.97 -21.24 15.20
C LYS A 100 -32.84 -21.89 16.28
N ASP A 101 -32.27 -22.12 17.46
CA ASP A 101 -32.97 -22.69 18.61
C ASP A 101 -33.82 -21.66 19.37
N HIS A 102 -33.91 -20.41 18.87
CA HIS A 102 -34.63 -19.28 19.47
C HIS A 102 -34.16 -18.92 20.90
N THR A 103 -32.91 -19.26 21.23
CA THR A 103 -32.28 -18.92 22.52
C THR A 103 -31.45 -17.64 22.48
N LEU A 104 -31.19 -17.10 21.28
CA LEU A 104 -30.44 -15.87 21.05
C LEU A 104 -31.21 -14.92 20.11
N PRO A 105 -31.52 -13.67 20.53
CA PRO A 105 -32.19 -12.70 19.68
C PRO A 105 -31.25 -12.21 18.55
N SER A 106 -31.84 -11.73 17.45
CA SER A 106 -31.11 -11.29 16.25
C SER A 106 -30.12 -10.16 16.54
N GLU A 107 -30.49 -9.24 17.42
CA GLU A 107 -29.67 -8.11 17.86
C GLU A 107 -28.41 -8.60 18.58
N ALA A 108 -28.55 -9.59 19.48
CA ALA A 108 -27.41 -10.22 20.15
C ALA A 108 -26.52 -10.97 19.16
N LEU A 109 -27.11 -11.70 18.22
CA LEU A 109 -26.37 -12.43 17.19
C LEU A 109 -25.43 -11.49 16.42
N VAL A 110 -25.97 -10.39 15.89
CA VAL A 110 -25.19 -9.43 15.10
C VAL A 110 -24.08 -8.78 15.94
N ALA A 111 -24.39 -8.40 17.18
CA ALA A 111 -23.41 -7.79 18.08
C ALA A 111 -22.27 -8.76 18.44
N LEU A 112 -22.60 -10.00 18.81
CA LEU A 112 -21.63 -11.02 19.18
C LEU A 112 -20.76 -11.45 18.00
N MET A 113 -21.34 -11.68 16.81
CA MET A 113 -20.57 -11.95 15.58
C MET A 113 -19.62 -10.80 15.26
N THR A 114 -20.06 -9.55 15.46
CA THR A 114 -19.21 -8.38 15.25
C THR A 114 -18.02 -8.40 16.22
N ILE A 115 -18.24 -8.68 17.51
CA ILE A 115 -17.15 -8.76 18.51
C ILE A 115 -16.14 -9.85 18.15
N ALA A 116 -16.61 -11.05 17.79
CA ALA A 116 -15.73 -12.17 17.40
C ALA A 116 -14.87 -11.80 16.18
N ASN A 117 -15.47 -11.19 15.16
CA ASN A 117 -14.73 -10.69 13.99
C ASN A 117 -13.71 -9.61 14.38
N ARG A 118 -14.02 -8.70 15.32
CA ARG A 118 -13.06 -7.67 15.75
C ARG A 118 -11.85 -8.29 16.44
N CYS A 119 -12.01 -9.34 17.23
CA CYS A 119 -10.90 -10.05 17.87
C CYS A 119 -9.96 -10.69 16.83
N GLU A 120 -10.51 -11.31 15.78
CA GLU A 120 -9.70 -11.84 14.67
C GLU A 120 -8.94 -10.73 13.94
N ARG A 121 -9.59 -9.60 13.61
CA ARG A 121 -8.91 -8.49 12.96
C ARG A 121 -7.78 -7.87 13.80
N ILE A 122 -7.89 -7.91 15.13
CA ILE A 122 -6.81 -7.49 16.06
C ILE A 122 -5.62 -8.47 15.96
N ALA A 123 -5.88 -9.77 15.96
CA ALA A 123 -4.85 -10.78 15.77
C ALA A 123 -4.14 -10.64 14.41
N ASP A 124 -4.88 -10.32 13.34
CA ASP A 124 -4.32 -10.02 12.02
C ASP A 124 -3.42 -8.77 12.05
N GLN A 125 -3.84 -7.69 12.73
CA GLN A 125 -3.00 -6.50 12.85
C GLN A 125 -1.70 -6.82 13.59
N ALA A 126 -1.75 -7.66 14.63
CA ALA A 126 -0.55 -8.11 15.33
C ALA A 126 0.40 -8.88 14.41
N GLY A 127 -0.13 -9.77 13.56
CA GLY A 127 0.64 -10.48 12.53
C GLY A 127 1.31 -9.51 11.55
N ASN A 128 0.60 -8.48 11.09
CA ASN A 128 1.12 -7.46 10.18
C ASN A 128 2.24 -6.62 10.80
N ILE A 129 2.13 -6.24 12.08
CA ILE A 129 3.19 -5.52 12.81
C ILE A 129 4.46 -6.38 12.88
N CYS A 130 4.32 -7.67 13.21
CA CYS A 130 5.44 -8.61 13.25
C CYS A 130 6.11 -8.77 11.87
N GLU A 131 5.32 -8.77 10.80
CA GLU A 131 5.83 -8.84 9.43
C GLU A 131 6.68 -7.63 9.06
N GLU A 132 6.23 -6.44 9.43
CA GLU A 132 6.99 -5.22 9.16
C GLU A 132 8.30 -5.20 9.95
N LEU A 133 8.31 -5.65 11.20
CA LEU A 133 9.57 -5.77 11.95
C LEU A 133 10.55 -6.72 11.27
N VAL A 134 10.09 -7.91 10.87
CA VAL A 134 10.96 -8.88 10.20
C VAL A 134 11.50 -8.30 8.89
N TYR A 135 10.69 -7.55 8.14
CA TYR A 135 11.13 -6.88 6.93
C TYR A 135 12.23 -5.83 7.18
N ILE A 136 12.10 -5.01 8.24
CA ILE A 136 13.11 -4.01 8.62
C ILE A 136 14.47 -4.65 8.89
N VAL A 137 14.49 -5.76 9.61
CA VAL A 137 15.73 -6.39 10.10
C VAL A 137 16.37 -7.30 9.03
N SER A 138 15.56 -8.09 8.34
CA SER A 138 16.07 -9.09 7.37
C SER A 138 16.28 -8.54 5.96
N GLY A 139 15.54 -7.49 5.56
CA GLY A 139 15.51 -7.04 4.16
C GLY A 139 14.83 -8.01 3.19
N GLU A 140 14.42 -9.19 3.64
CA GLU A 140 13.69 -10.21 2.88
C GLU A 140 12.32 -10.45 3.52
N GLY A 141 11.26 -9.92 2.92
CA GLY A 141 9.91 -10.04 3.47
C GLY A 141 9.40 -11.48 3.49
N LEU A 142 9.05 -12.01 4.66
CA LEU A 142 8.48 -13.36 4.82
C LEU A 142 6.97 -13.48 4.40
N LYS A 143 6.39 -12.52 3.68
CA LYS A 143 5.08 -12.65 2.99
C LYS A 143 5.13 -11.82 1.69
N HIS A 144 5.83 -12.31 0.67
CA HIS A 144 5.52 -11.93 -0.73
C HIS A 144 5.56 -13.16 -1.65
N SER A 145 5.00 -14.28 -1.19
CA SER A 145 4.74 -15.44 -2.06
C SER A 145 3.52 -15.25 -2.99
N GLY A 146 2.93 -14.05 -3.03
CA GLY A 146 2.28 -13.51 -4.21
C GLY A 146 2.97 -12.17 -4.49
N LYS A 147 3.55 -11.99 -5.67
CA LYS A 147 4.15 -10.72 -6.09
C LYS A 147 3.08 -9.63 -6.08
N GLU A 148 2.93 -8.89 -4.99
CA GLU A 148 2.28 -7.59 -5.04
C GLU A 148 3.22 -6.68 -5.82
N VAL A 149 2.84 -6.44 -7.07
CA VAL A 149 3.53 -5.48 -7.93
C VAL A 149 3.18 -4.09 -7.40
N ILE A 150 4.19 -3.32 -7.00
CA ILE A 150 4.06 -1.94 -6.56
C ILE A 150 3.63 -1.12 -7.77
N ARG A 151 2.40 -0.61 -7.72
CA ARG A 151 1.82 0.20 -8.78
C ARG A 151 2.12 1.66 -8.53
N VAL A 152 2.84 2.27 -9.47
CA VAL A 152 3.27 3.66 -9.44
C VAL A 152 2.59 4.40 -10.57
N LEU A 153 1.91 5.49 -10.24
CA LEU A 153 1.25 6.35 -11.22
C LEU A 153 1.99 7.69 -11.32
N PHE A 154 2.52 8.01 -12.49
CA PHE A 154 3.05 9.33 -12.80
C PHE A 154 1.93 10.24 -13.28
N VAL A 155 1.79 11.42 -12.67
CA VAL A 155 0.73 12.36 -13.00
C VAL A 155 1.30 13.70 -13.43
N ASP A 156 0.77 14.23 -14.53
CA ASP A 156 1.18 15.51 -15.09
C ASP A 156 -0.04 16.32 -15.58
N LYS A 157 0.17 17.61 -15.87
CA LYS A 157 -0.83 18.50 -16.49
C LYS A 157 -1.32 17.94 -17.83
N SER A 158 -0.40 17.48 -18.67
CA SER A 158 -0.69 16.89 -19.98
C SER A 158 0.07 15.60 -20.16
N ASP A 159 -0.63 14.54 -20.61
CA ASP A 159 -0.02 13.20 -20.75
C ASP A 159 0.79 13.02 -22.05
N GLY A 160 1.51 14.06 -22.47
CA GLY A 160 2.19 14.10 -23.78
C GLY A 160 3.72 14.00 -23.71
N PHE A 161 4.32 14.21 -22.53
CA PHE A 161 5.77 14.30 -22.41
C PHE A 161 6.32 13.72 -21.10
N ARG A 162 6.31 14.48 -19.99
CA ARG A 162 7.05 14.12 -18.76
C ARG A 162 6.58 12.78 -18.18
N SER A 163 5.27 12.60 -18.11
CA SER A 163 4.62 11.39 -17.59
C SER A 163 4.91 10.15 -18.45
N GLN A 164 4.89 10.30 -19.77
CA GLN A 164 5.19 9.24 -20.75
C GLN A 164 6.68 8.83 -20.70
N ILE A 165 7.58 9.81 -20.58
CA ILE A 165 9.01 9.55 -20.36
C ILE A 165 9.21 8.79 -19.06
N ALA A 166 8.55 9.20 -17.98
CA ALA A 166 8.63 8.53 -16.69
C ALA A 166 8.11 7.09 -16.74
N GLU A 167 6.98 6.84 -17.39
CA GLU A 167 6.47 5.49 -17.62
C GLU A 167 7.46 4.65 -18.44
N GLY A 168 7.98 5.20 -19.54
CA GLY A 168 8.96 4.52 -20.40
C GLY A 168 10.24 4.15 -19.65
N ILE A 169 10.83 5.08 -18.90
CA ILE A 169 12.02 4.83 -18.09
C ILE A 169 11.72 3.76 -17.04
N GLY A 170 10.65 3.91 -16.26
CA GLY A 170 10.30 2.95 -15.21
C GLY A 170 10.14 1.53 -15.75
N ASN A 171 9.41 1.37 -16.87
CA ASN A 171 9.20 0.07 -17.50
C ASN A 171 10.49 -0.50 -18.14
N SER A 172 11.41 0.36 -18.61
CA SER A 172 12.70 -0.07 -19.17
C SER A 172 13.62 -0.73 -18.14
N LEU A 173 13.45 -0.43 -16.84
CA LEU A 173 14.23 -1.06 -15.76
C LEU A 173 13.93 -2.56 -15.62
N GLY A 174 12.80 -3.05 -16.16
CA GLY A 174 12.47 -4.48 -16.20
C GLY A 174 12.24 -5.11 -14.82
N LEU A 175 11.86 -4.30 -13.83
CA LEU A 175 11.63 -4.73 -12.46
C LEU A 175 10.27 -5.40 -12.35
N LYS A 176 10.25 -6.67 -11.92
CA LYS A 176 9.00 -7.45 -11.84
C LYS A 176 8.17 -7.09 -10.61
N GLU A 177 8.76 -6.31 -9.71
CA GLU A 177 8.23 -5.81 -8.46
C GLU A 177 7.46 -4.49 -8.66
N PHE A 178 7.60 -3.84 -9.82
CA PHE A 178 6.95 -2.56 -10.12
C PHE A 178 6.07 -2.63 -11.38
N MET A 179 5.02 -1.81 -11.38
CA MET A 179 4.22 -1.50 -12.56
C MET A 179 4.10 0.01 -12.63
N PHE A 180 4.68 0.60 -13.66
CA PHE A 180 4.62 2.04 -13.90
C PHE A 180 3.54 2.34 -14.92
N ALA A 181 2.73 3.35 -14.62
CA ALA A 181 1.74 3.90 -15.52
C ALA A 181 1.77 5.43 -15.46
N SER A 182 1.31 6.09 -16.51
CA SER A 182 1.14 7.54 -16.55
C SER A 182 -0.30 7.97 -16.80
N ALA A 183 -0.63 9.16 -16.32
CA ALA A 183 -1.87 9.84 -16.66
C ALA A 183 -1.73 11.35 -16.61
N GLY A 184 -2.55 12.04 -17.41
CA GLY A 184 -2.63 13.49 -17.41
C GLY A 184 -4.01 14.01 -17.01
N LEU A 185 -4.06 15.27 -16.56
CA LEU A 185 -5.32 16.00 -16.42
C LEU A 185 -6.05 16.12 -17.76
N THR A 186 -5.28 16.30 -18.83
CA THR A 186 -5.73 16.23 -20.23
C THR A 186 -4.94 15.17 -20.98
N SER A 187 -5.62 14.26 -21.69
CA SER A 187 -4.96 13.30 -22.57
C SER A 187 -4.53 14.02 -23.84
N CYS A 188 -3.26 13.83 -24.19
CA CYS A 188 -2.71 14.26 -25.46
C CYS A 188 -2.08 13.03 -26.12
N PRO A 189 -2.14 12.92 -27.46
CA PRO A 189 -1.34 11.92 -28.15
C PRO A 189 0.13 12.11 -27.81
N VAL A 190 0.87 11.02 -27.63
CA VAL A 190 2.31 11.07 -27.38
C VAL A 190 2.97 11.75 -28.58
N ASP A 191 3.71 12.83 -28.32
CA ASP A 191 4.34 13.60 -29.40
C ASP A 191 5.40 12.76 -30.13
N GLN A 192 5.42 12.83 -31.47
CA GLN A 192 6.31 12.00 -32.27
C GLN A 192 7.80 12.33 -32.04
N LYS A 193 8.13 13.55 -31.59
CA LYS A 193 9.51 13.92 -31.24
C LYS A 193 9.93 13.22 -29.95
N THR A 194 9.03 13.10 -28.97
CA THR A 194 9.25 12.34 -27.74
C THR A 194 9.54 10.87 -28.03
N VAL A 195 8.73 10.24 -28.89
CA VAL A 195 8.94 8.84 -29.30
C VAL A 195 10.33 8.66 -29.93
N ARG A 196 10.75 9.57 -30.81
CA ARG A 196 12.07 9.52 -31.44
C ARG A 196 13.20 9.71 -30.43
N PHE A 197 13.06 10.67 -29.52
CA PHE A 197 14.04 10.92 -28.47
C PHE A 197 14.23 9.71 -27.56
N MET A 198 13.14 9.08 -27.12
CA MET A 198 13.20 7.87 -26.29
C MET A 198 13.79 6.67 -27.04
N ALA A 199 13.48 6.53 -28.34
CA ALA A 199 14.08 5.50 -29.18
C ALA A 199 15.61 5.68 -29.31
N GLU A 200 16.12 6.92 -29.36
CA GLU A 200 17.56 7.21 -29.32
C GLU A 200 18.21 6.75 -27.99
N LYS A 201 17.44 6.72 -26.89
CA LYS A 201 17.85 6.18 -25.58
C LYS A 201 17.64 4.67 -25.45
N GLY A 202 17.16 4.00 -26.50
CA GLY A 202 16.87 2.56 -26.49
C GLY A 202 15.56 2.18 -25.79
N ILE A 203 14.68 3.14 -25.52
CA ILE A 203 13.37 2.92 -24.87
C ILE A 203 12.26 3.15 -25.88
N ASP A 204 11.53 2.09 -26.23
CA ASP A 204 10.37 2.21 -27.11
C ASP A 204 9.12 2.59 -26.32
N ILE A 205 8.58 3.78 -26.57
CA ILE A 205 7.31 4.26 -26.00
C ILE A 205 6.21 4.40 -27.06
N SER A 206 6.43 3.93 -28.29
CA SER A 206 5.49 4.13 -29.41
C SER A 206 4.15 3.43 -29.22
N HIS A 207 4.09 2.45 -28.32
CA HIS A 207 2.89 1.71 -27.95
C HIS A 207 2.10 2.36 -26.79
N GLN A 208 2.68 3.37 -26.13
CA GLN A 208 2.01 4.08 -25.03
C GLN A 208 0.96 5.03 -25.60
N THR A 209 -0.15 5.19 -24.86
CA THR A 209 -1.24 6.09 -25.24
C THR A 209 -1.60 6.97 -24.07
N GLY A 210 -1.72 8.28 -24.33
CA GLY A 210 -2.11 9.25 -23.32
C GLY A 210 -3.45 8.88 -22.67
N THR A 211 -3.46 8.71 -21.36
CA THR A 211 -4.62 8.34 -20.54
C THR A 211 -5.03 9.53 -19.67
N THR A 212 -6.34 9.78 -19.53
CA THR A 212 -6.81 10.79 -18.56
C THR A 212 -7.01 10.18 -17.18
N VAL A 213 -6.91 11.01 -16.15
CA VAL A 213 -7.23 10.61 -14.77
C VAL A 213 -8.61 9.94 -14.67
N ASP A 214 -9.62 10.48 -15.36
CA ASP A 214 -10.99 9.95 -15.36
C ASP A 214 -11.13 8.55 -16.00
N GLN A 215 -10.19 8.16 -16.86
CA GLN A 215 -10.18 6.83 -17.49
C GLN A 215 -9.57 5.75 -16.59
N ILE A 216 -8.92 6.14 -15.49
CA ILE A 216 -8.34 5.20 -14.54
C ILE A 216 -9.46 4.66 -13.63
N LEU A 217 -10.01 3.50 -14.01
CA LEU A 217 -11.10 2.83 -13.29
C LEU A 217 -10.76 2.45 -11.83
N ASN A 218 -9.47 2.39 -11.46
CA ASN A 218 -9.03 1.98 -10.13
C ASN A 218 -7.79 2.75 -9.65
N ILE A 219 -7.95 4.05 -9.41
CA ILE A 219 -6.89 4.89 -8.81
C ILE A 219 -6.50 4.40 -7.41
N GLU A 220 -7.44 3.85 -6.65
CA GLU A 220 -7.21 3.28 -5.31
C GLU A 220 -6.25 2.08 -5.29
N GLY A 221 -6.04 1.44 -6.45
CA GLY A 221 -5.09 0.35 -6.62
C GLY A 221 -3.63 0.79 -6.69
N TYR A 222 -3.35 2.08 -6.79
CA TYR A 222 -1.98 2.61 -6.83
C TYR A 222 -1.46 2.88 -5.41
N GLN A 223 -0.27 2.36 -5.11
CA GLN A 223 0.38 2.56 -3.81
C GLN A 223 1.15 3.88 -3.78
N THR A 224 1.63 4.35 -4.94
CA THR A 224 2.38 5.59 -5.06
C THR A 224 1.90 6.41 -6.24
N ILE A 225 1.64 7.69 -6.00
CA ILE A 225 1.30 8.68 -7.03
C ILE A 225 2.43 9.71 -7.04
N ILE A 226 3.03 9.92 -8.20
CA ILE A 226 4.16 10.84 -8.39
C ILE A 226 3.70 11.99 -9.28
N ALA A 227 3.50 13.16 -8.69
CA ALA A 227 3.17 14.38 -9.42
C ALA A 227 4.43 15.03 -9.98
N LEU A 228 4.48 15.25 -11.30
CA LEU A 228 5.62 15.87 -11.99
C LEU A 228 5.54 17.40 -12.05
N CYS A 229 4.47 17.99 -11.50
CA CYS A 229 4.34 19.42 -11.24
C CYS A 229 3.36 19.71 -10.10
N LYS A 230 3.47 20.88 -9.47
CA LYS A 230 2.60 21.31 -8.35
C LYS A 230 1.14 21.47 -8.76
N GLU A 231 0.89 21.85 -10.01
CA GLU A 231 -0.45 21.94 -10.56
C GLU A 231 -1.12 20.57 -10.64
N ALA A 232 -0.36 19.53 -11.02
CA ALA A 232 -0.86 18.16 -11.03
C ALA A 232 -1.15 17.67 -9.61
N GLU A 233 -0.28 17.97 -8.64
CA GLU A 233 -0.51 17.64 -7.22
C GLU A 233 -1.83 18.24 -6.70
N THR A 234 -2.12 19.50 -7.05
CA THR A 234 -3.31 20.22 -6.58
C THR A 234 -4.59 19.77 -7.28
N ALA A 235 -4.49 19.42 -8.56
CA ALA A 235 -5.65 19.06 -9.39
C ALA A 235 -6.02 17.58 -9.31
N PHE A 236 -5.10 16.71 -8.88
CA PHE A 236 -5.39 15.28 -8.74
C PHE A 236 -6.30 15.03 -7.54
N PRO A 237 -7.29 14.13 -7.65
CA PRO A 237 -8.16 13.80 -6.51
C PRO A 237 -7.32 13.35 -5.31
N PRO A 238 -7.72 13.74 -4.08
CA PRO A 238 -6.98 13.35 -2.88
C PRO A 238 -6.85 11.82 -2.86
N PRO A 239 -5.63 11.28 -2.70
CA PRO A 239 -5.43 9.84 -2.72
C PRO A 239 -6.23 9.17 -1.61
N SER A 240 -6.54 7.89 -1.78
CA SER A 240 -6.99 7.08 -0.64
C SER A 240 -5.94 7.13 0.49
N SER A 241 -6.34 6.91 1.75
CA SER A 241 -5.43 6.90 2.91
C SER A 241 -4.29 5.87 2.84
N LYS A 242 -4.26 5.03 1.79
CA LYS A 242 -3.26 3.99 1.54
C LYS A 242 -2.19 4.39 0.50
N ALA A 243 -2.40 5.47 -0.25
CA ALA A 243 -1.50 5.88 -1.32
C ALA A 243 -0.56 7.01 -0.83
N VAL A 244 0.72 6.91 -1.18
CA VAL A 244 1.72 7.94 -0.90
C VAL A 244 1.83 8.86 -2.12
N THR A 245 1.70 10.16 -1.90
CA THR A 245 1.95 11.16 -2.95
C THR A 245 3.34 11.75 -2.79
N ILE A 246 4.08 11.82 -3.90
CA ILE A 246 5.39 12.46 -4.00
C ILE A 246 5.32 13.50 -5.11
N THR A 247 5.90 14.68 -4.89
CA THR A 247 5.98 15.72 -5.91
C THR A 247 7.42 15.89 -6.36
N TRP A 248 7.64 15.77 -7.68
CA TRP A 248 8.87 16.12 -8.36
C TRP A 248 8.60 17.36 -9.21
N GLU A 249 9.38 18.42 -9.02
CA GLU A 249 9.22 19.66 -9.79
C GLU A 249 10.12 19.60 -11.03
N VAL A 250 9.63 18.92 -12.07
CA VAL A 250 10.39 18.72 -13.32
C VAL A 250 9.97 19.77 -14.35
N GLN A 251 10.94 20.42 -15.00
CA GLN A 251 10.64 21.42 -16.03
C GLN A 251 9.98 20.76 -17.26
N ASP A 252 9.01 21.44 -17.86
CA ASP A 252 8.35 20.99 -19.10
C ASP A 252 9.10 21.54 -20.32
N PRO A 253 9.76 20.69 -21.13
CA PRO A 253 10.52 21.15 -22.28
C PRO A 253 9.62 21.52 -23.47
N LEU A 254 8.31 21.24 -23.45
CA LEU A 254 7.39 21.64 -24.52
C LEU A 254 7.12 23.16 -24.54
N GLY A 255 7.43 23.87 -23.46
CA GLY A 255 7.31 25.33 -23.37
C GLY A 255 8.55 26.12 -23.78
N VAL A 256 9.66 25.45 -24.14
CA VAL A 256 10.92 26.12 -24.47
C VAL A 256 10.90 26.59 -25.93
N GLU A 257 10.73 27.90 -26.14
CA GLU A 257 10.94 28.53 -27.44
C GLU A 257 12.44 28.77 -27.66
N GLY A 258 13.04 28.08 -28.63
CA GLY A 258 14.48 28.14 -28.86
C GLY A 258 14.93 27.44 -30.15
N ASN A 259 16.24 27.43 -30.38
CA ASN A 259 16.84 26.70 -31.49
C ASN A 259 16.78 25.17 -31.27
N LYS A 260 17.07 24.37 -32.31
CA LYS A 260 17.00 22.89 -32.22
C LYS A 260 17.91 22.28 -31.15
N GLU A 261 19.02 22.94 -30.84
CA GLU A 261 19.97 22.47 -29.82
C GLU A 261 19.46 22.76 -28.41
N GLU A 262 18.89 23.95 -28.18
CA GLU A 262 18.26 24.34 -26.91
C GLU A 262 17.07 23.45 -26.58
N MET A 263 16.21 23.16 -27.56
CA MET A 263 15.10 22.22 -27.39
C MET A 263 15.61 20.81 -27.04
N ARG A 264 16.68 20.33 -27.69
CA ARG A 264 17.26 19.01 -27.40
C ARG A 264 17.91 18.97 -26.02
N ALA A 265 18.58 20.03 -25.60
CA ALA A 265 19.17 20.14 -24.27
C ALA A 265 18.10 20.10 -23.17
N ALA A 266 16.96 20.77 -23.38
CA ALA A 266 15.83 20.73 -22.44
C ALA A 266 15.22 19.32 -22.32
N TYR A 267 15.14 18.58 -23.44
CA TYR A 267 14.69 17.17 -23.43
C TYR A 267 15.66 16.28 -22.66
N GLU A 268 16.96 16.44 -22.89
CA GLU A 268 18.01 15.69 -22.20
C GLU A 268 18.00 15.96 -20.69
N GLN A 269 17.96 17.22 -20.29
CA GLN A 269 17.89 17.61 -18.88
C GLN A 269 16.66 17.02 -18.18
N THR A 270 15.49 17.08 -18.83
CA THR A 270 14.25 16.50 -18.31
C THR A 270 14.37 14.98 -18.14
N TYR A 271 14.97 14.31 -19.13
CA TYR A 271 15.18 12.86 -19.09
C TYR A 271 16.13 12.46 -17.95
N GLU A 272 17.29 13.12 -17.83
CA GLU A 272 18.27 12.83 -16.79
C GLU A 272 17.70 13.05 -15.38
N GLU A 273 16.90 14.11 -15.20
CA GLU A 273 16.24 14.38 -13.93
C GLU A 273 15.22 13.31 -13.57
N ILE A 274 14.34 12.93 -14.51
CA ILE A 274 13.34 11.88 -14.29
C ILE A 274 14.03 10.52 -14.06
N ASP A 275 15.05 10.17 -14.85
CA ASP A 275 15.79 8.91 -14.72
C ASP A 275 16.49 8.81 -13.35
N SER A 276 17.18 9.87 -12.94
CA SER A 276 17.82 9.95 -11.62
C SER A 276 16.79 9.81 -10.49
N ASN A 277 15.65 10.50 -10.60
CA ASN A 277 14.58 10.44 -9.60
C ASN A 277 13.93 9.06 -9.52
N ILE A 278 13.65 8.42 -10.65
CA ILE A 278 13.09 7.06 -10.70
C ILE A 278 14.08 6.05 -10.12
N LYS A 279 15.36 6.11 -10.51
CA LYS A 279 16.39 5.22 -9.96
C LYS A 279 16.54 5.38 -8.45
N SER A 280 16.57 6.62 -7.95
CA SER A 280 16.62 6.93 -6.52
C SER A 280 15.39 6.41 -5.78
N PHE A 281 14.19 6.59 -6.36
CA PHE A 281 12.92 6.11 -5.82
C PHE A 281 12.88 4.58 -5.73
N VAL A 282 13.19 3.90 -6.84
CA VAL A 282 13.25 2.44 -6.91
C VAL A 282 14.28 1.88 -5.95
N GLN A 283 15.49 2.46 -5.92
CA GLN A 283 16.56 2.06 -5.00
C GLN A 283 16.14 2.24 -3.54
N SER A 284 15.41 3.30 -3.23
CA SER A 284 14.90 3.55 -1.87
C SER A 284 13.89 2.50 -1.42
N ILE A 285 13.10 1.96 -2.35
CA ILE A 285 12.12 0.91 -2.08
C ILE A 285 12.76 -0.48 -2.03
N LEU A 286 13.61 -0.83 -3.01
CA LEU A 286 14.23 -2.14 -3.11
C LEU A 286 15.44 -2.32 -2.16
N GLY A 287 16.07 -1.23 -1.72
CA GLY A 287 17.20 -1.27 -0.79
C GLY A 287 18.56 -1.59 -1.43
N TYR A 288 18.65 -1.75 -2.75
CA TYR A 288 19.90 -1.95 -3.51
C TYR A 288 19.93 -1.09 -4.79
N SER A 289 21.12 -0.75 -5.27
CA SER A 289 21.29 0.05 -6.50
C SER A 289 20.86 -0.74 -7.74
N VAL A 290 20.05 -0.11 -8.59
CA VAL A 290 19.67 -0.66 -9.90
C VAL A 290 20.56 -0.04 -10.95
N GLU A 291 21.50 -0.81 -11.51
CA GLU A 291 22.26 -0.40 -12.69
C GLU A 291 21.44 -0.69 -13.96
N SER A 292 21.47 0.26 -14.90
CA SER A 292 20.90 0.07 -16.24
C SER A 292 21.58 -1.12 -16.91
N LYS A 293 20.79 -1.98 -17.55
CA LYS A 293 21.33 -2.98 -18.49
C LYS A 293 21.99 -2.25 -19.66
N GLU A 294 23.25 -1.90 -19.52
CA GLU A 294 24.09 -1.57 -20.67
C GLU A 294 24.38 -2.87 -21.43
N GLY A 295 23.81 -2.96 -22.63
CA GLY A 295 24.39 -3.68 -23.78
C GLY A 295 24.54 -5.20 -23.69
N VAL A 296 23.68 -5.91 -24.44
CA VAL A 296 24.10 -7.05 -25.27
C VAL A 296 23.59 -6.81 -26.69
#